data_AF-A0AAX0BEP7-F1
#
_entry.id   AF-A0AAX0BEP7-F1
#
_cell.length_a   1.000
_cell.length_b   1.000
_cell.length_c   1.000
_cell.angle_alpha   90.00
_cell.angle_beta   90.00
_cell.angle_gamma   90.00
#
_symmetry.space_group_name_H-M   'P 1'
#
loop_
_entity.id
_entity.type
_entity.pdbx_description
1 polymer ?
#
loop_
_entity_poly.entity_id
_entity_poly.type
_entity_poly.pdbx_seq_one_letter_code
_entity_poly.pdbx_strand_id
1 'polypeptide(L)'
;AIRNFKFLGFALGRNGKGIYVRVHPKSWKKFKSRLKELSSRKRCQSIKPNLEKIKVYARGWLNYYGIASMKNNIDDINGWLYHRIRMCIWKQWKKPRTKVRNLIKMGVPEDLAMQAGNTRRGHWFATHTVAVNMAMTKERLINSGFYDLAAAYQSVHVNY
;
A
#
# COMPACT_ATOMS: atom_id res chain seq x y z
N ALA A 1 14.07 14.25 -26.58
CA ALA A 1 13.90 12.83 -26.96
C ALA A 1 13.69 11.88 -25.75
N ILE A 2 14.58 11.85 -24.74
CA ILE A 2 14.61 10.82 -23.68
C ILE A 2 13.36 10.76 -22.77
N ARG A 3 12.65 11.88 -22.55
CA ARG A 3 11.47 11.91 -21.65
C ARG A 3 10.27 11.11 -22.17
N ASN A 4 10.08 11.03 -23.49
CA ASN A 4 8.91 10.41 -24.15
C ASN A 4 9.21 9.02 -24.74
N PHE A 5 10.46 8.56 -24.67
CA PHE A 5 10.84 7.24 -25.17
C PHE A 5 10.22 6.13 -24.30
N LYS A 6 9.48 5.22 -24.93
CA LYS A 6 8.89 4.04 -24.29
C LYS A 6 9.27 2.80 -25.08
N PHE A 7 9.91 1.86 -24.43
CA PHE A 7 10.20 0.54 -24.99
C PHE A 7 9.79 -0.55 -23.99
N LEU A 8 8.90 -1.46 -24.40
CA LEU A 8 8.37 -2.55 -23.57
C LEU A 8 7.84 -2.12 -22.17
N GLY A 9 7.43 -0.87 -22.01
CA GLY A 9 6.96 -0.33 -20.72
C GLY A 9 8.05 0.27 -19.83
N PHE A 10 9.31 0.24 -20.28
CA PHE A 10 10.44 0.96 -19.70
C PHE A 10 10.68 2.29 -20.41
N ALA A 11 11.44 3.14 -19.75
CA ALA A 11 11.99 4.37 -20.28
C ALA A 11 13.39 4.57 -19.70
N LEU A 12 14.19 5.43 -20.33
CA LEU A 12 15.46 5.85 -19.76
C LEU A 12 15.25 7.14 -18.94
N GLY A 13 15.98 7.23 -17.83
CA GLY A 13 16.17 8.43 -17.04
C GLY A 13 17.63 8.86 -17.09
N ARG A 14 17.89 10.12 -16.79
CA ARG A 14 19.26 10.65 -16.63
C ARG A 14 19.33 11.40 -15.31
N ASN A 15 20.30 11.07 -14.49
CA ASN A 15 20.63 11.77 -13.24
C ASN A 15 22.12 12.16 -13.25
N GLY A 16 22.60 12.78 -12.17
CA GLY A 16 24.02 13.16 -12.05
C GLY A 16 25.01 11.99 -12.07
N LYS A 17 24.54 10.74 -11.90
CA LYS A 17 25.36 9.51 -11.93
C LYS A 17 25.30 8.79 -13.28
N GLY A 18 24.52 9.27 -14.26
CA GLY A 18 24.41 8.70 -15.59
C GLY A 18 22.99 8.36 -16.03
N ILE A 19 22.88 7.45 -17.01
CA ILE A 19 21.61 6.96 -17.55
C ILE A 19 21.17 5.74 -16.74
N TYR A 20 19.88 5.69 -16.38
CA TYR A 20 19.30 4.56 -15.66
C TYR A 20 17.98 4.12 -16.28
N VAL A 21 17.62 2.85 -16.10
CA VAL A 21 16.33 2.31 -16.53
C VAL A 21 15.26 2.68 -15.49
N ARG A 22 14.14 3.23 -15.95
CA ARG A 22 12.96 3.53 -15.13
C ARG A 22 11.71 2.92 -15.74
N VAL A 23 10.68 2.74 -14.92
CA VAL A 23 9.37 2.35 -15.41
C VAL A 23 8.72 3.53 -16.15
N HIS A 24 8.15 3.27 -17.32
CA HIS A 24 7.46 4.31 -18.07
C HIS A 24 6.20 4.78 -17.31
N PRO A 25 5.88 6.10 -17.27
CA PRO A 25 4.77 6.63 -16.49
C PRO A 25 3.40 5.98 -16.77
N LYS A 26 3.15 5.59 -18.03
CA LYS A 26 1.93 4.83 -18.40
C LYS A 26 1.85 3.47 -17.69
N SER A 27 2.94 2.70 -17.63
CA SER A 27 2.98 1.40 -16.96
C SER A 27 2.83 1.56 -15.45
N TRP A 28 3.48 2.58 -14.87
CA TRP A 28 3.33 2.94 -13.46
C TRP A 28 1.89 3.33 -13.10
N LYS A 29 1.25 4.18 -13.92
CA LYS A 29 -0.16 4.58 -13.74
C LYS A 29 -1.08 3.36 -13.78
N LYS A 30 -0.84 2.41 -14.70
CA LYS A 30 -1.60 1.15 -14.77
C LYS A 30 -1.44 0.33 -13.49
N PHE A 31 -0.22 0.21 -12.97
CA PHE A 31 0.06 -0.48 -11.71
C PHE A 31 -0.70 0.13 -10.52
N LYS A 32 -0.54 1.45 -10.32
CA LYS A 32 -1.25 2.17 -9.25
C LYS A 32 -2.77 2.10 -9.40
N SER A 33 -3.28 2.17 -10.63
CA SER A 33 -4.72 2.05 -10.92
C SER A 33 -5.28 0.66 -10.63
N ARG A 34 -4.49 -0.39 -10.81
CA ARG A 34 -4.92 -1.75 -10.46
C ARG A 34 -4.87 -1.99 -8.95
N LEU A 35 -3.82 -1.52 -8.27
CA LEU A 35 -3.74 -1.55 -6.79
C LEU A 35 -4.89 -0.75 -6.14
N LYS A 36 -5.08 0.51 -6.55
CA LYS A 36 -6.38 1.03 -7.02
C LYS A 36 -7.65 0.26 -6.66
N GLU A 37 -8.03 -0.56 -7.61
CA GLU A 37 -9.26 -1.36 -7.64
C GLU A 37 -9.23 -2.49 -6.61
N LEU A 38 -8.09 -3.18 -6.47
CA LEU A 38 -7.93 -4.32 -5.56
C LEU A 38 -8.05 -3.90 -4.09
N SER A 39 -7.51 -2.73 -3.73
CA SER A 39 -7.61 -2.12 -2.40
C SER A 39 -8.81 -1.16 -2.28
N SER A 40 -9.84 -1.32 -3.12
CA SER A 40 -11.05 -0.50 -3.04
C SER A 40 -11.90 -0.91 -1.86
N ARG A 41 -12.25 0.06 -1.01
CA ARG A 41 -13.22 -0.14 0.08
C ARG A 41 -14.59 -0.65 -0.38
N LYS A 42 -14.95 -0.48 -1.66
CA LYS A 42 -16.20 -1.02 -2.25
C LYS A 42 -16.08 -2.51 -2.60
N ARG A 43 -14.89 -2.97 -2.98
CA ARG A 43 -14.62 -4.33 -3.46
C ARG A 43 -14.04 -5.25 -2.38
N CYS A 44 -13.35 -4.65 -1.41
CA CYS A 44 -12.68 -5.36 -0.33
C CYS A 44 -13.70 -5.78 0.74
N GLN A 45 -14.40 -6.91 0.49
CA GLN A 45 -15.38 -7.50 1.42
C GLN A 45 -14.68 -8.29 2.55
N SER A 46 -13.59 -8.98 2.23
CA SER A 46 -12.75 -9.71 3.18
C SER A 46 -11.28 -9.35 2.98
N ILE A 47 -10.54 -9.11 4.06
CA ILE A 47 -9.16 -8.60 3.97
C ILE A 47 -8.21 -9.66 3.41
N LYS A 48 -8.17 -10.86 3.98
CA LYS A 48 -7.20 -11.91 3.59
C LYS A 48 -7.24 -12.25 2.09
N PRO A 49 -8.40 -12.55 1.47
CA PRO A 49 -8.45 -12.86 0.04
C PRO A 49 -8.03 -11.68 -0.85
N ASN A 50 -8.28 -10.44 -0.41
CA ASN A 50 -7.87 -9.27 -1.18
C ASN A 50 -6.36 -8.98 -1.04
N LEU A 51 -5.77 -9.25 0.13
CA LEU A 51 -4.32 -9.20 0.31
C LEU A 51 -3.62 -10.20 -0.62
N GLU A 52 -4.14 -11.42 -0.74
CA GLU A 52 -3.57 -12.42 -1.67
C GLU A 52 -3.68 -11.97 -3.13
N LYS A 53 -4.83 -11.42 -3.55
CA LYS A 53 -4.98 -10.85 -4.91
C LYS A 53 -3.99 -9.72 -5.19
N ILE A 54 -3.75 -8.86 -4.20
CA ILE A 54 -2.78 -7.78 -4.29
C ILE A 54 -1.36 -8.35 -4.39
N LYS A 55 -1.03 -9.34 -3.56
CA LYS A 55 0.27 -10.04 -3.55
C LYS A 55 0.58 -10.67 -4.90
N VAL A 56 -0.32 -11.49 -5.45
CA VAL A 56 -0.13 -12.16 -6.74
C VAL A 56 0.12 -11.13 -7.85
N TYR A 57 -0.71 -10.07 -7.90
CA TYR A 57 -0.55 -9.01 -8.89
C TYR A 57 0.77 -8.25 -8.73
N ALA A 58 1.11 -7.83 -7.51
CA ALA A 58 2.31 -7.07 -7.22
C ALA A 58 3.59 -7.87 -7.47
N ARG A 59 3.61 -9.14 -7.08
CA ARG A 59 4.73 -10.04 -7.32
C ARG A 59 5.01 -10.21 -8.81
N GLY A 60 3.98 -10.50 -9.61
CA GLY A 60 4.15 -10.60 -11.07
C GLY A 60 4.65 -9.31 -11.70
N TRP A 61 4.15 -8.16 -11.23
CA TRP A 61 4.60 -6.86 -11.72
C TRP A 61 6.06 -6.54 -11.33
N LEU A 62 6.44 -6.82 -10.09
CA LEU A 62 7.82 -6.62 -9.61
C LEU A 62 8.81 -7.56 -10.29
N ASN A 63 8.44 -8.80 -10.60
CA ASN A 63 9.30 -9.71 -11.34
C ASN A 63 9.63 -9.18 -12.74
N TYR A 64 8.69 -8.49 -13.39
CA TYR A 64 8.93 -7.90 -14.71
C TYR A 64 9.68 -6.56 -14.64
N TYR A 65 9.26 -5.66 -13.75
CA TYR A 65 9.80 -4.30 -13.67
C TYR A 65 10.95 -4.14 -12.66
N GLY A 66 11.37 -5.20 -11.97
CA GLY A 66 12.34 -5.15 -10.87
C GLY A 66 13.74 -4.65 -11.24
N ILE A 67 14.10 -4.75 -12.52
CA ILE A 67 15.35 -4.21 -13.09
C ILE A 67 15.34 -2.66 -13.09
N ALA A 68 14.17 -2.03 -13.12
CA ALA A 68 14.08 -0.58 -13.13
C ALA A 68 14.44 0.02 -11.76
N SER A 69 15.15 1.16 -11.77
CA SER A 69 15.39 1.98 -10.58
C SER A 69 14.11 2.72 -10.20
N MET A 70 13.43 2.25 -9.15
CA MET A 70 12.15 2.78 -8.70
C MET A 70 11.94 2.73 -7.18
N LYS A 71 13.03 2.66 -6.38
CA LYS A 71 12.97 2.55 -4.91
C LYS A 71 12.00 3.54 -4.26
N ASN A 72 12.21 4.85 -4.46
CA ASN A 72 11.36 5.88 -3.86
C ASN A 72 9.89 5.75 -4.28
N ASN A 73 9.65 5.46 -5.57
CA ASN A 73 8.30 5.25 -6.09
C ASN A 73 7.62 4.02 -5.43
N ILE A 74 8.38 2.96 -5.17
CA ILE A 74 7.90 1.76 -4.48
C ILE A 74 7.60 2.07 -3.02
N ASP A 75 8.45 2.82 -2.32
CA ASP A 75 8.23 3.20 -0.92
C ASP A 75 6.95 4.06 -0.78
N ASP A 76 6.76 5.02 -1.68
CA ASP A 76 5.55 5.87 -1.73
C ASP A 76 4.28 5.05 -1.94
N ILE A 77 4.28 4.14 -2.92
CA ILE A 77 3.08 3.34 -3.22
C ILE A 77 2.83 2.29 -2.14
N ASN A 78 3.87 1.78 -1.49
CA ASN A 78 3.76 0.85 -0.37
C ASN A 78 3.11 1.52 0.84
N GLY A 79 3.59 2.72 1.23
CA GLY A 79 2.98 3.52 2.28
C GLY A 79 1.51 3.83 1.99
N TRP A 80 1.21 4.28 0.77
CA TRP A 80 -0.15 4.50 0.31
C TRP A 80 -1.01 3.23 0.38
N LEU A 81 -0.47 2.07 0.02
CA LEU A 81 -1.18 0.79 0.06
C LEU A 81 -1.51 0.35 1.50
N TYR A 82 -0.59 0.52 2.45
CA TYR A 82 -0.86 0.31 3.88
C TYR A 82 -2.06 1.13 4.35
N HIS A 83 -2.10 2.43 4.03
CA HIS A 83 -3.22 3.30 4.38
C HIS A 83 -4.53 2.81 3.77
N ARG A 84 -4.50 2.33 2.52
CA ARG A 84 -5.70 1.78 1.88
C ARG A 84 -6.22 0.50 2.53
N ILE A 85 -5.33 -0.39 2.95
CA ILE A 85 -5.74 -1.60 3.67
C ILE A 85 -6.30 -1.24 5.04
N ARG A 86 -5.68 -0.33 5.80
CA ARG A 86 -6.25 0.21 7.05
C ARG A 86 -7.64 0.79 6.83
N MET A 87 -7.84 1.52 5.73
CA MET A 87 -9.15 2.07 5.36
C MET A 87 -10.18 0.98 5.08
N CYS A 88 -9.81 -0.11 4.42
CA CYS A 88 -10.70 -1.25 4.22
C CYS A 88 -11.10 -1.90 5.55
N ILE A 89 -10.13 -2.15 6.44
CA ILE A 89 -10.38 -2.69 7.79
C ILE A 89 -11.31 -1.76 8.59
N TRP A 90 -11.01 -0.46 8.60
CA TRP A 90 -11.79 0.56 9.30
C TRP A 90 -13.24 0.62 8.81
N LYS A 91 -13.44 0.50 7.49
CA LYS A 91 -14.78 0.41 6.89
C LYS A 91 -15.49 -0.87 7.33
N GLN A 92 -14.78 -2.01 7.35
CA GLN A 92 -15.35 -3.30 7.72
C GLN A 92 -15.91 -3.31 9.14
N TRP A 93 -15.29 -2.59 10.08
CA TRP A 93 -15.80 -2.47 11.45
C TRP A 93 -17.15 -1.76 11.55
N LYS A 94 -17.50 -0.90 10.57
CA LYS A 94 -18.80 -0.24 10.35
C LYS A 94 -19.30 0.62 11.52
N LYS A 95 -19.63 0.01 12.66
CA LYS A 95 -20.23 0.63 13.86
C LYS A 95 -19.14 1.25 14.77
N PRO A 96 -19.38 2.43 15.37
CA PRO A 96 -18.45 3.05 16.32
C PRO A 96 -18.06 2.12 17.48
N ARG A 97 -19.05 1.46 18.11
CA ARG A 97 -18.81 0.49 19.19
C ARG A 97 -17.84 -0.63 18.80
N THR A 98 -17.95 -1.15 17.57
CA THR A 98 -17.05 -2.18 17.05
C THR A 98 -15.64 -1.63 16.81
N LYS A 99 -15.53 -0.39 16.30
CA LYS A 99 -14.24 0.27 16.11
C LYS A 99 -13.50 0.45 17.44
N VAL A 100 -14.17 1.01 18.45
CA VAL A 100 -13.61 1.21 19.80
C VAL A 100 -13.15 -0.13 20.38
N ARG A 101 -14.02 -1.15 20.38
CA ARG A 101 -13.68 -2.49 20.89
C ARG A 101 -12.45 -3.09 20.21
N ASN A 102 -12.38 -2.99 18.88
CA ASN A 102 -11.24 -3.55 18.15
C ASN A 102 -9.95 -2.77 18.38
N LEU A 103 -10.01 -1.45 18.52
CA LEU A 103 -8.85 -0.62 18.88
C LEU A 103 -8.32 -0.99 20.28
N ILE A 104 -9.20 -1.11 21.27
CA ILE A 104 -8.83 -1.51 22.64
C ILE A 104 -8.22 -2.91 22.64
N LYS A 105 -8.85 -3.87 21.94
CA LYS A 105 -8.31 -5.23 21.77
C LYS A 105 -6.90 -5.23 21.14
N MET A 106 -6.60 -4.22 20.33
CA MET A 106 -5.30 -4.03 19.69
C MET A 106 -4.31 -3.22 20.54
N GLY A 107 -4.64 -2.88 21.78
CA GLY A 107 -3.76 -2.18 22.73
C GLY A 107 -3.81 -0.66 22.65
N VAL A 108 -4.83 -0.08 22.03
CA VAL A 108 -5.04 1.39 22.06
C VAL A 108 -5.72 1.77 23.37
N PRO A 109 -5.24 2.80 24.10
CA PRO A 109 -5.91 3.31 25.29
C PRO A 109 -7.37 3.68 25.02
N GLU A 110 -8.25 3.45 25.99
CA GLU A 110 -9.70 3.59 25.82
C GLU A 110 -10.11 4.99 25.35
N ASP A 111 -9.59 6.05 25.97
CA ASP A 111 -9.89 7.43 25.60
C ASP A 111 -9.58 7.72 24.13
N LEU A 112 -8.39 7.30 23.68
CA LEU A 112 -7.93 7.47 22.31
C LEU A 112 -8.76 6.61 21.33
N ALA A 113 -9.15 5.41 21.75
CA ALA A 113 -10.02 4.53 20.99
C ALA A 113 -11.43 5.13 20.84
N MET A 114 -11.99 5.74 21.89
CA MET A 114 -13.29 6.41 21.87
C MET A 114 -13.27 7.64 20.95
N GLN A 115 -12.23 8.46 21.01
CA GLN A 115 -12.06 9.62 20.10
C GLN A 115 -12.01 9.18 18.64
N ALA A 116 -11.20 8.16 18.33
CA ALA A 116 -11.06 7.67 16.96
C ALA A 116 -12.32 6.94 16.47
N GLY A 117 -12.94 6.10 17.30
CA GLY A 117 -14.12 5.30 16.96
C GLY A 117 -15.37 6.14 16.65
N ASN A 118 -15.54 7.26 17.35
CA ASN A 118 -16.68 8.17 17.22
C ASN A 118 -16.42 9.36 16.27
N THR A 119 -15.27 9.39 15.59
CA THR A 119 -14.94 10.49 14.68
C THR A 119 -15.96 10.65 13.56
N ARG A 120 -16.36 11.89 13.27
CA ARG A 120 -17.17 12.26 12.10
C ARG A 120 -16.34 12.43 10.82
N ARG A 121 -15.01 12.25 10.91
CA ARG A 121 -14.10 12.39 9.78
C ARG A 121 -14.23 11.20 8.82
N GLY A 122 -13.89 11.44 7.56
CA GLY A 122 -13.90 10.40 6.52
C GLY A 122 -12.95 9.24 6.80
N HIS A 123 -13.20 8.09 6.17
CA HIS A 123 -12.43 6.85 6.38
C HIS A 123 -10.93 7.02 6.10
N TRP A 124 -10.56 7.79 5.08
CA TRP A 124 -9.16 8.07 4.76
C TRP A 124 -8.47 8.82 5.90
N PHE A 125 -9.07 9.93 6.36
CA PHE A 125 -8.57 10.71 7.47
C PHE A 125 -8.44 9.88 8.75
N ALA A 126 -9.48 9.11 9.10
CA ALA A 126 -9.49 8.29 10.31
C ALA A 126 -8.30 7.31 10.35
N THR A 127 -7.85 6.81 9.21
CA THR A 127 -6.72 5.86 9.15
C THR A 127 -5.34 6.49 9.31
N HIS A 128 -5.24 7.82 9.27
CA HIS A 128 -4.03 8.56 9.60
C HIS A 128 -3.93 8.94 11.08
N THR A 129 -4.99 8.69 11.86
CA THR A 129 -4.98 8.98 13.30
C THR A 129 -3.98 8.08 14.04
N VAL A 130 -3.44 8.60 15.14
CA VAL A 130 -2.51 7.88 16.02
C VAL A 130 -3.12 6.56 16.49
N ALA A 131 -4.39 6.58 16.91
CA ALA A 131 -5.14 5.39 17.33
C ALA A 131 -5.08 4.25 16.30
N VAL A 132 -5.34 4.56 15.02
CA VAL A 132 -5.35 3.55 13.95
C VAL A 132 -3.93 3.08 13.62
N ASN A 133 -2.95 3.98 13.62
CA ASN A 133 -1.55 3.60 13.36
C ASN A 133 -0.97 2.72 14.49
N MET A 134 -1.35 2.97 15.75
CA MET A 134 -1.01 2.12 16.89
C MET A 134 -1.68 0.74 16.79
N ALA A 135 -2.97 0.70 16.47
CA ALA A 135 -3.70 -0.56 16.35
C ALA A 135 -3.23 -1.42 15.16
N MET A 136 -3.05 -0.80 14.00
CA MET A 136 -2.75 -1.46 12.73
C MET A 136 -1.32 -1.12 12.28
N THR A 137 -0.32 -1.52 13.07
CA THR A 137 1.10 -1.35 12.73
C THR A 137 1.46 -2.06 11.42
N LYS A 138 2.56 -1.66 10.78
CA LYS A 138 3.04 -2.32 9.55
C LYS A 138 3.30 -3.81 9.80
N GLU A 139 3.94 -4.14 10.91
CA GLU A 139 4.23 -5.51 11.35
C GLU A 139 2.98 -6.38 11.46
N ARG A 140 1.94 -5.89 12.16
CA ARG A 140 0.67 -6.63 12.28
C ARG A 140 0.02 -6.89 10.94
N LEU A 141 0.09 -5.92 10.02
CA LEU A 141 -0.43 -6.09 8.67
C LEU A 141 0.38 -7.10 7.86
N ILE A 142 1.71 -7.06 7.94
CA ILE A 142 2.62 -8.04 7.31
C ILE A 142 2.30 -9.44 7.84
N ASN A 143 2.24 -9.62 9.16
CA ASN A 143 1.90 -10.90 9.80
C ASN A 143 0.50 -11.40 9.43
N SER A 144 -0.42 -10.49 9.05
CA SER A 144 -1.76 -10.83 8.56
C SER A 144 -1.80 -11.20 7.06
N GLY A 145 -0.65 -11.20 6.38
CA GLY A 145 -0.50 -11.54 4.95
C GLY A 145 -0.36 -10.34 4.01
N PHE A 146 -0.09 -9.12 4.51
CA PHE A 146 0.21 -7.98 3.65
C PHE A 146 1.55 -8.17 2.93
N TYR A 147 1.55 -8.02 1.61
CA TYR A 147 2.76 -8.12 0.80
C TYR A 147 3.49 -6.78 0.75
N ASP A 148 4.59 -6.68 1.49
CA ASP A 148 5.44 -5.49 1.53
C ASP A 148 6.19 -5.30 0.21
N LEU A 149 5.80 -4.28 -0.56
CA LEU A 149 6.38 -4.00 -1.86
C LEU A 149 7.84 -3.54 -1.77
N ALA A 150 8.21 -2.85 -0.70
CA ALA A 150 9.55 -2.32 -0.52
C ALA A 150 10.54 -3.45 -0.24
N ALA A 151 10.19 -4.34 0.69
CA ALA A 151 10.97 -5.55 0.98
C ALA A 151 11.07 -6.47 -0.25
N ALA A 152 9.96 -6.68 -0.96
CA ALA A 152 9.95 -7.47 -2.18
C ALA A 152 10.84 -6.88 -3.28
N TYR A 153 10.78 -5.56 -3.50
CA TYR A 153 11.62 -4.89 -4.49
C TYR A 153 13.11 -5.02 -4.15
N GLN A 154 13.49 -4.82 -2.89
CA GLN A 154 14.87 -5.02 -2.44
C GLN A 154 15.35 -6.45 -2.71
N SER A 155 14.53 -7.46 -2.42
CA SER A 155 14.90 -8.86 -2.65
C SER A 155 15.15 -9.19 -4.13
N VAL A 156 14.45 -8.54 -5.06
CA VAL A 156 14.65 -8.75 -6.50
C VAL A 156 15.84 -7.94 -7.00
N HIS A 157 16.06 -6.75 -6.45
CA HIS A 157 17.11 -5.84 -6.92
C HIS A 157 18.53 -6.22 -6.44
N VAL A 158 18.66 -6.94 -5.34
CA VAL A 158 19.96 -7.47 -4.85
C VAL A 158 20.49 -8.61 -5.74
N ASN A 159 19.62 -9.24 -6.54
CA ASN A 159 19.98 -10.34 -7.43
C ASN A 159 20.47 -9.89 -8.82
N TYR A 160 20.71 -8.58 -9.03
CA TYR A 160 21.23 -7.99 -10.26
C TYR A 160 22.37 -7.03 -9.96
#